data_AF-A0A147BKQ5-F1
#
_entry.id   AF-A0A147BKQ5-F1
#
_cell.length_a   1.000
_cell.length_b   1.000
_cell.length_c   1.000
_cell.angle_alpha   90.00
_cell.angle_beta   90.00
_cell.angle_gamma   90.00
#
_symmetry.space_group_name_H-M   'P 1'
#
loop_
_entity.id
_entity.type
_entity.pdbx_description
1 polymer ?
#
loop_
_entity_poly.entity_id
_entity_poly.type
_entity_poly.pdbx_seq_one_letter_code
_entity_poly.pdbx_strand_id
1 'polypeptide(L)'
;LLLFLMKMKHGLTFSALGVLFGIHRSSASRIFYATLDVLYVSTQGWIQWFSRDVVQASMPSSFRLNYPTCRVIVDCSEVRIEKPGKVADRVNCWSNYKSDFTLKFLIGITPSGYITFISDVFGGRSSDTYIIANSGLINLLEPGDMVMADKGFPHIKCDLESKDVTLVMPPFAKANQQFTEAEMKETYKVASHRIHVERCIQRIKIFAILSERLTPELRFHIDKIVHVCSTLANLQGPVIKTV
;
A
#
# COMPACT_ATOMS: atom_id res chain seq x y z
N LEU A 1 7.61 -18.35 -16.24
CA LEU A 1 7.50 -18.01 -14.80
C LEU A 1 8.81 -17.51 -14.18
N LEU A 2 9.93 -18.24 -14.25
CA LEU A 2 11.20 -17.83 -13.60
C LEU A 2 11.68 -16.43 -14.03
N LEU A 3 11.69 -16.12 -15.34
CA LEU A 3 12.06 -14.81 -15.86
C LEU A 3 11.25 -13.67 -15.22
N PHE A 4 9.93 -13.86 -15.10
CA PHE A 4 9.03 -12.90 -14.46
C PHE A 4 9.39 -12.70 -12.98
N LEU A 5 9.55 -13.79 -12.23
CA LEU A 5 9.90 -13.72 -10.81
C LEU A 5 11.26 -13.03 -10.58
N MET A 6 12.26 -13.30 -11.42
CA MET A 6 13.56 -12.62 -11.36
C MET A 6 13.43 -11.12 -11.62
N LYS A 7 12.65 -10.71 -12.63
CA LYS A 7 12.37 -9.30 -12.90
C LYS A 7 11.70 -8.62 -11.70
N MET A 8 10.67 -9.24 -11.15
CA MET A 8 9.91 -8.70 -10.00
C MET A 8 10.79 -8.60 -8.75
N LYS A 9 11.53 -9.66 -8.42
CA LYS A 9 12.30 -9.77 -7.18
C LYS A 9 13.57 -8.92 -7.22
N HIS A 10 14.29 -8.92 -8.34
CA HIS A 10 15.63 -8.33 -8.45
C HIS A 10 15.72 -7.09 -9.35
N GLY A 11 14.62 -6.64 -9.97
CA GLY A 11 14.61 -5.42 -10.77
C GLY A 11 15.35 -5.50 -12.11
N LEU A 12 16.02 -6.62 -12.42
CA LEU A 12 16.92 -6.82 -13.56
C LEU A 12 16.44 -6.21 -14.87
N THR A 13 17.33 -5.58 -15.63
CA THR A 13 16.99 -5.04 -16.96
C THR A 13 16.59 -6.17 -17.91
N PHE A 14 15.76 -5.87 -18.92
CA PHE A 14 15.41 -6.86 -19.95
C PHE A 14 16.63 -7.34 -20.75
N SER A 15 17.69 -6.53 -20.83
CA SER A 15 18.97 -6.94 -21.40
C SER A 15 19.66 -7.99 -20.54
N ALA A 16 19.73 -7.79 -19.22
CA ALA A 16 20.29 -8.79 -18.31
C ALA A 16 19.50 -10.10 -18.33
N LEU A 17 18.17 -10.02 -18.32
CA LEU A 17 17.31 -11.20 -18.48
C LEU A 17 17.50 -11.87 -19.84
N GLY A 18 17.72 -11.11 -20.90
CA GLY A 18 18.04 -11.65 -22.22
C GLY A 18 19.30 -12.52 -22.20
N VAL A 19 20.37 -12.03 -21.56
CA VAL A 19 21.63 -12.78 -21.40
C VAL A 19 21.41 -14.04 -20.57
N LEU A 20 20.74 -13.93 -19.41
CA LEU A 20 20.51 -15.06 -18.50
C LEU A 20 19.69 -16.20 -19.10
N PHE A 21 18.75 -15.87 -20.01
CA PHE A 21 17.86 -16.84 -20.63
C PHE A 21 18.24 -17.18 -22.08
N GLY A 22 19.34 -16.64 -22.61
CA GLY A 22 19.77 -16.88 -23.99
C GLY A 22 18.77 -16.38 -25.05
N ILE A 23 18.03 -15.30 -24.75
CA ILE A 23 17.01 -14.72 -25.63
C ILE A 23 17.24 -13.23 -25.85
N HIS A 24 16.67 -12.68 -26.94
CA HIS A 24 16.72 -11.25 -27.16
C HIS A 24 15.91 -10.47 -26.10
N ARG A 25 16.37 -9.26 -25.74
CA ARG A 25 15.74 -8.39 -24.71
C ARG A 25 14.25 -8.13 -24.98
N SER A 26 13.85 -8.02 -26.25
CA SER A 26 12.44 -7.79 -26.62
C SER A 26 11.58 -9.03 -26.36
N SER A 27 12.14 -10.23 -26.52
CA SER A 27 11.45 -11.49 -26.18
C SER A 27 11.29 -11.60 -24.66
N ALA A 28 12.33 -11.27 -23.88
CA ALA A 28 12.24 -11.23 -22.42
C ALA A 28 11.16 -10.26 -21.93
N SER A 29 11.11 -9.05 -22.51
CA SER A 29 10.07 -8.05 -22.24
C SER A 29 8.66 -8.56 -22.55
N ARG A 30 8.46 -9.15 -23.73
CA ARG A 30 7.16 -9.72 -24.13
C ARG A 30 6.69 -10.83 -23.18
N ILE A 31 7.59 -11.72 -22.79
CA ILE A 31 7.31 -12.79 -21.83
C ILE A 31 6.92 -12.20 -20.47
N PHE A 32 7.65 -11.18 -20.00
CA PHE A 32 7.33 -10.51 -18.74
C PHE A 32 5.92 -9.92 -18.74
N TYR A 33 5.59 -9.09 -19.74
CA TYR A 33 4.28 -8.44 -19.80
C TYR A 33 3.12 -9.42 -20.01
N ALA A 34 3.30 -10.43 -20.86
CA ALA A 34 2.30 -11.49 -21.02
C ALA A 34 2.06 -12.25 -19.70
N THR A 35 3.13 -12.55 -18.95
CA THR A 35 3.01 -13.21 -17.64
C THR A 35 2.36 -12.28 -16.62
N LEU A 36 2.70 -10.98 -16.62
CA LEU A 36 2.09 -9.98 -15.74
C LEU A 36 0.58 -9.90 -15.94
N ASP A 37 0.13 -9.84 -17.20
CA ASP A 37 -1.28 -9.77 -17.53
C ASP A 37 -2.04 -11.03 -17.11
N VAL A 38 -1.49 -12.21 -17.41
CA VAL A 38 -2.10 -13.49 -16.99
C VAL A 38 -2.22 -13.58 -15.47
N LEU A 39 -1.16 -13.24 -14.73
CA LEU A 39 -1.19 -13.28 -13.27
C LEU A 39 -2.15 -12.24 -12.69
N TYR A 40 -2.12 -11.01 -13.20
CA TYR A 40 -3.03 -9.95 -12.76
C TYR A 40 -4.49 -10.34 -12.91
N VAL A 41 -4.88 -10.89 -14.07
CA VAL A 41 -6.25 -11.38 -14.32
C VAL A 41 -6.59 -12.56 -13.41
N SER A 42 -5.68 -13.53 -13.29
CA SER A 42 -5.91 -14.74 -12.49
C SER A 42 -6.00 -14.46 -10.99
N THR A 43 -5.42 -13.35 -10.51
CA THR A 43 -5.39 -12.99 -9.09
C THR A 43 -6.25 -11.79 -8.72
N GLN A 44 -7.12 -11.29 -9.62
CA GLN A 44 -8.00 -10.14 -9.32
C GLN A 44 -8.79 -10.36 -8.02
N GLY A 45 -9.33 -11.56 -7.82
CA GLY A 45 -10.10 -11.90 -6.64
C GLY A 45 -9.28 -12.31 -5.41
N TRP A 46 -7.96 -12.18 -5.38
CA TRP A 46 -7.14 -12.65 -4.25
C TRP A 46 -6.95 -11.58 -3.16
N ILE A 47 -7.19 -10.32 -3.53
CA ILE A 47 -7.22 -9.17 -2.62
C ILE A 47 -8.68 -8.73 -2.57
N GLN A 48 -9.37 -9.17 -1.53
CA GLN A 48 -10.79 -8.92 -1.36
C GLN A 48 -11.02 -8.03 -0.15
N TRP A 49 -12.08 -7.21 -0.24
CA TRP A 49 -12.66 -6.56 0.93
C TRP A 49 -13.46 -7.59 1.72
N PHE A 50 -12.98 -7.96 2.92
CA PHE A 50 -13.67 -8.94 3.76
C PHE A 50 -14.93 -8.36 4.39
N SER A 51 -15.86 -9.17 4.92
CA SER A 51 -16.98 -8.69 5.75
C SER A 51 -16.55 -8.35 7.19
N ARG A 52 -17.37 -7.62 7.95
CA ARG A 52 -17.05 -7.27 9.36
C ARG A 52 -16.80 -8.53 10.18
N ASP A 53 -17.64 -9.55 10.01
CA ASP A 53 -17.54 -10.81 10.76
C ASP A 53 -16.21 -11.52 10.51
N VAL A 54 -15.72 -11.54 9.26
CA VAL A 54 -14.43 -12.16 8.91
C VAL A 54 -13.26 -11.39 9.53
N VAL A 55 -13.33 -10.05 9.49
CA VAL A 55 -12.29 -9.21 10.12
C VAL A 55 -12.30 -9.38 11.63
N GLN A 56 -13.49 -9.37 12.25
CA GLN A 56 -13.63 -9.56 13.68
C GLN A 56 -13.16 -10.95 14.11
N ALA A 57 -13.54 -12.02 13.40
CA ALA A 57 -13.13 -13.39 13.72
C ALA A 57 -11.61 -13.60 13.69
N SER A 58 -10.91 -12.94 12.76
CA SER A 58 -9.45 -13.03 12.63
C SER A 58 -8.67 -11.99 13.44
N MET A 59 -9.34 -11.01 14.05
CA MET A 59 -8.69 -9.92 14.78
C MET A 59 -7.93 -10.44 16.01
N PRO A 60 -6.64 -10.10 16.18
CA PRO A 60 -5.89 -10.44 17.39
C PRO A 60 -6.52 -9.84 18.65
N SER A 61 -6.56 -10.60 19.75
CA SER A 61 -7.19 -10.15 21.02
C SER A 61 -6.58 -8.86 21.55
N SER A 62 -5.27 -8.66 21.40
CA SER A 62 -4.57 -7.42 21.78
C SER A 62 -5.06 -6.20 21.00
N PHE A 63 -5.42 -6.40 19.73
CA PHE A 63 -6.00 -5.37 18.87
C PHE A 63 -7.44 -5.08 19.29
N ARG A 64 -8.24 -6.15 19.43
CA ARG A 64 -9.68 -6.07 19.75
C ARG A 64 -9.95 -5.33 21.06
N LEU A 65 -9.07 -5.46 22.05
CA LEU A 65 -9.20 -4.77 23.33
C LEU A 65 -9.23 -3.24 23.20
N ASN A 66 -8.46 -2.69 22.26
CA ASN A 66 -8.35 -1.23 22.09
C ASN A 66 -9.19 -0.71 20.91
N TYR A 67 -9.38 -1.53 19.88
CA TYR A 67 -10.01 -1.12 18.62
C TYR A 67 -10.96 -2.21 18.08
N PRO A 68 -12.05 -2.52 18.79
CA PRO A 68 -12.91 -3.67 18.51
C PRO A 68 -13.63 -3.61 17.17
N THR A 69 -13.90 -2.41 16.66
CA THR A 69 -14.58 -2.18 15.38
C THR A 69 -13.62 -1.78 14.27
N CYS A 70 -12.30 -1.93 14.47
CA CYS A 70 -11.34 -1.58 13.44
C CYS A 70 -11.50 -2.48 12.23
N ARG A 71 -11.80 -1.83 11.11
CA ARG A 71 -12.09 -2.46 9.85
C ARG A 71 -10.84 -2.60 9.00
N VAL A 72 -10.04 -1.54 8.95
CA VAL A 72 -8.85 -1.46 8.10
C VAL A 72 -7.82 -0.50 8.70
N ILE A 73 -6.55 -0.84 8.53
CA ILE A 73 -5.40 0.03 8.81
C ILE A 73 -4.82 0.44 7.46
N VAL A 74 -4.67 1.73 7.21
CA VAL A 74 -4.28 2.27 5.92
C VAL A 74 -3.00 3.07 5.98
N ASP A 75 -2.20 2.96 4.93
CA ASP A 75 -1.00 3.77 4.75
C ASP A 75 -0.68 3.93 3.25
N CYS A 76 -0.05 5.05 2.91
CA CYS A 76 0.38 5.37 1.56
C CYS A 76 1.82 4.92 1.33
N SER A 77 2.11 4.33 0.18
CA SER A 77 3.47 3.98 -0.23
C SER A 77 3.86 4.69 -1.52
N GLU A 78 5.14 5.08 -1.63
CA GLU A 78 5.67 5.74 -2.82
C GLU A 78 6.65 4.85 -3.59
N VAL A 79 6.59 4.88 -4.93
CA VAL A 79 7.57 4.26 -5.83
C VAL A 79 8.29 5.35 -6.62
N ARG A 80 9.62 5.30 -6.70
CA ARG A 80 10.39 6.25 -7.51
C ARG A 80 10.24 5.91 -8.99
N ILE A 81 10.11 6.93 -9.83
CA ILE A 81 10.04 6.79 -11.29
C ILE A 81 11.14 7.59 -11.96
N GLU A 82 11.53 7.23 -13.17
CA GLU A 82 12.36 8.10 -14.00
C GLU A 82 11.67 9.42 -14.32
N LYS A 83 12.48 10.46 -14.57
CA LYS A 83 11.98 11.80 -14.87
C LYS A 83 10.98 11.73 -16.02
N PRO A 84 9.70 12.10 -15.80
CA PRO A 84 8.71 12.06 -16.87
C PRO A 84 9.11 12.95 -18.04
N GLY A 85 8.80 12.52 -19.26
CA GLY A 85 9.07 13.30 -20.47
C GLY A 85 8.31 14.62 -20.50
N LYS A 86 7.02 14.60 -20.16
CA LYS A 86 6.11 15.76 -20.20
C LYS A 86 6.22 16.63 -18.94
N VAL A 87 6.14 17.95 -19.10
CA VAL A 87 6.22 18.91 -17.98
C VAL A 87 5.06 18.73 -16.99
N ALA A 88 3.83 18.57 -17.48
CA ALA A 88 2.67 18.31 -16.64
C ALA A 88 2.86 17.07 -15.75
N ASP A 89 3.38 15.98 -16.31
CA ASP A 89 3.66 14.75 -15.55
C ASP A 89 4.75 14.96 -14.49
N ARG A 90 5.78 15.77 -14.79
CA ARG A 90 6.83 16.12 -13.80
C ARG A 90 6.22 16.83 -12.60
N VAL A 91 5.33 17.79 -12.85
CA VAL A 91 4.64 18.55 -11.80
C VAL A 91 3.74 17.62 -10.97
N ASN A 92 3.01 16.71 -11.62
CA ASN A 92 2.12 15.77 -10.95
C ASN A 92 2.87 14.68 -10.16
N CYS A 93 4.04 14.23 -10.65
CA CYS A 93 4.80 13.16 -10.03
C CYS A 93 5.83 13.66 -9.00
N TRP A 94 6.05 14.97 -8.85
CA TRP A 94 7.03 15.47 -7.89
C TRP A 94 6.54 15.31 -6.45
N SER A 95 7.25 14.51 -5.66
CA SER A 95 7.05 14.37 -4.21
C SER A 95 8.05 15.25 -3.47
N ASN A 96 7.53 16.27 -2.79
CA ASN A 96 8.36 17.10 -1.90
C ASN A 96 8.95 16.29 -0.76
N TYR A 97 8.24 15.25 -0.29
CA TYR A 97 8.68 14.39 0.79
C TYR A 97 9.89 13.53 0.40
N LYS A 98 9.92 13.04 -0.85
CA LYS A 98 11.04 12.24 -1.37
C LYS A 98 12.09 13.05 -2.12
N SER A 99 11.84 14.34 -2.36
CA SER A 99 12.64 15.23 -3.21
C SER A 99 12.94 14.60 -4.58
N ASP A 100 11.94 13.92 -5.15
CA ASP A 100 12.08 13.11 -6.37
C ASP A 100 10.74 12.92 -7.08
N PHE A 101 10.78 12.38 -8.29
CA PHE A 101 9.59 11.94 -9.00
C PHE A 101 9.15 10.57 -8.50
N THR A 102 7.92 10.51 -8.02
CA THR A 102 7.31 9.30 -7.48
C THR A 102 5.89 9.10 -7.96
N LEU A 103 5.40 7.89 -7.74
CA LEU A 103 3.99 7.53 -7.79
C LEU A 103 3.58 7.03 -6.41
N LYS A 104 2.32 7.24 -6.04
CA LYS A 104 1.77 6.86 -4.74
C LYS A 104 0.62 5.88 -4.90
N PHE A 105 0.44 4.99 -3.94
CA PHE A 105 -0.75 4.16 -3.82
C PHE A 105 -1.10 3.94 -2.36
N LEU A 106 -2.38 3.75 -2.07
CA LEU A 106 -2.89 3.41 -0.75
C LEU A 106 -2.93 1.89 -0.59
N ILE A 107 -2.47 1.41 0.57
CA ILE A 107 -2.65 0.03 1.01
C ILE A 107 -3.55 0.03 2.23
N GLY A 108 -4.53 -0.87 2.24
CA GLY A 108 -5.33 -1.21 3.41
C GLY A 108 -5.07 -2.65 3.85
N ILE A 109 -4.81 -2.84 5.13
CA ILE A 109 -4.69 -4.16 5.75
C ILE A 109 -5.78 -4.37 6.80
N THR A 110 -6.18 -5.63 7.00
CA THR A 110 -6.97 -6.00 8.17
C THR A 110 -6.14 -5.86 9.45
N PRO A 111 -6.77 -5.75 10.63
CA PRO A 111 -6.09 -5.87 11.93
C PRO A 111 -5.26 -7.15 12.11
N SER A 112 -5.58 -8.22 11.37
CA SER A 112 -4.82 -9.48 11.33
C SER A 112 -3.59 -9.43 10.41
N GLY A 113 -3.39 -8.33 9.68
CA GLY A 113 -2.22 -8.12 8.81
C GLY A 113 -2.37 -8.60 7.38
N TYR A 114 -3.59 -8.88 6.91
CA TYR A 114 -3.85 -9.28 5.53
C TYR A 114 -4.11 -8.07 4.65
N ILE A 115 -3.48 -7.96 3.48
CA ILE A 115 -3.74 -6.88 2.53
C ILE A 115 -5.13 -7.11 1.92
N THR A 116 -6.06 -6.20 2.20
CA THR A 116 -7.48 -6.30 1.81
C THR A 116 -7.89 -5.24 0.79
N PHE A 117 -7.07 -4.20 0.64
CA PHE A 117 -7.35 -3.07 -0.26
C PHE A 117 -6.07 -2.50 -0.86
N ILE A 118 -6.14 -2.13 -2.14
CA ILE A 118 -5.12 -1.39 -2.89
C ILE A 118 -5.85 -0.36 -3.75
N SER A 119 -5.44 0.90 -3.71
CA SER A 119 -5.96 1.91 -4.65
C SER A 119 -5.26 1.84 -6.01
N ASP A 120 -5.88 2.46 -7.01
CA ASP A 120 -5.15 2.90 -8.20
C ASP A 120 -3.95 3.80 -7.82
N VAL A 121 -2.99 3.90 -8.73
CA VAL A 121 -1.77 4.67 -8.52
C VAL A 121 -1.95 6.14 -8.89
N PHE A 122 -1.52 7.02 -7.99
CA PHE A 122 -1.56 8.47 -8.10
C PHE A 122 -0.17 9.07 -8.33
N GLY A 123 -0.12 10.35 -8.73
CA GLY A 123 1.14 11.10 -8.82
C GLY A 123 1.75 11.35 -7.43
N GLY A 124 3.09 11.43 -7.36
CA GLY A 124 3.85 11.77 -6.15
C GLY A 124 3.39 13.04 -5.42
N ARG A 125 2.79 13.99 -6.14
CA ARG A 125 2.28 15.24 -5.58
C ARG A 125 0.95 15.08 -4.83
N SER A 126 0.19 14.03 -5.10
CA SER A 126 -1.11 13.79 -4.46
C SER A 126 -0.93 13.67 -2.94
N SER A 127 -1.77 14.38 -2.19
CA SER A 127 -1.80 14.26 -0.73
C SER A 127 -2.47 12.94 -0.34
N ASP A 128 -2.08 12.40 0.80
CA ASP A 128 -2.59 11.10 1.24
C ASP A 128 -4.11 11.18 1.54
N THR A 129 -4.58 12.33 2.04
CA THR A 129 -6.02 12.64 2.15
C THR A 129 -6.73 12.54 0.80
N TYR A 130 -6.18 13.18 -0.25
CA TYR A 130 -6.79 13.14 -1.58
C TYR A 130 -6.87 11.72 -2.12
N ILE A 131 -5.82 10.92 -1.89
CA ILE A 131 -5.78 9.52 -2.31
C ILE A 131 -6.88 8.73 -1.61
N ILE A 132 -7.04 8.83 -0.28
CA ILE A 132 -8.13 8.11 0.41
C ILE A 132 -9.51 8.51 -0.14
N ALA A 133 -9.76 9.80 -0.28
CA ALA A 133 -11.05 10.31 -0.77
C ALA A 133 -11.39 9.80 -2.18
N ASN A 134 -10.39 9.62 -3.04
CA ASN A 134 -10.57 9.22 -4.45
C ASN A 134 -10.22 7.75 -4.73
N SER A 135 -9.76 6.99 -3.75
CA SER A 135 -9.38 5.58 -3.90
C SER A 135 -10.56 4.62 -4.02
N GLY A 136 -11.76 5.06 -3.65
CA GLY A 136 -12.93 4.20 -3.50
C GLY A 136 -13.02 3.47 -2.15
N LEU A 137 -12.00 3.58 -1.27
CA LEU A 137 -12.02 2.96 0.06
C LEU A 137 -13.24 3.39 0.88
N ILE A 138 -13.57 4.69 0.87
CA ILE A 138 -14.70 5.25 1.63
C ILE A 138 -16.05 4.61 1.24
N ASN A 139 -16.17 4.09 0.01
CA ASN A 139 -17.39 3.43 -0.46
C ASN A 139 -17.55 2.00 0.05
N LEU A 140 -16.47 1.38 0.54
CA LEU A 140 -16.45 0.02 1.09
C LEU A 140 -16.71 -0.02 2.61
N LEU A 141 -16.57 1.14 3.27
CA LEU A 141 -16.77 1.28 4.70
C LEU A 141 -18.26 1.40 5.03
N GLU A 142 -18.62 0.86 6.17
CA GLU A 142 -19.99 0.83 6.66
C GLU A 142 -20.11 1.60 7.99
N PRO A 143 -21.31 2.12 8.36
CA PRO A 143 -21.52 2.77 9.65
C PRO A 143 -21.02 1.96 10.84
N GLY A 144 -20.39 2.62 11.81
CA GLY A 144 -19.76 2.01 12.98
C GLY A 144 -18.36 1.43 12.74
N ASP A 145 -17.87 1.39 11.49
CA ASP A 145 -16.51 0.95 11.20
C ASP A 145 -15.48 1.93 11.78
N MET A 146 -14.29 1.41 12.10
CA MET A 146 -13.15 2.22 12.49
C MET A 146 -11.99 2.04 11.50
N VAL A 147 -11.46 3.15 10.99
CA VAL A 147 -10.29 3.20 10.12
C VAL A 147 -9.10 3.71 10.91
N MET A 148 -7.98 3.00 10.87
CA MET A 148 -6.73 3.46 11.48
C MET A 148 -5.79 3.98 10.38
N ALA A 149 -5.25 5.19 10.55
CA ALA A 149 -4.37 5.81 9.56
C ALA A 149 -3.23 6.60 10.23
N ASP A 150 -2.20 6.96 9.45
CA ASP A 150 -1.11 7.84 9.92
C ASP A 150 -1.56 9.31 10.07
N LYS A 151 -0.68 10.19 10.58
CA LYS A 151 -0.94 11.62 10.80
C LYS A 151 -1.17 12.41 9.51
N GLY A 152 -0.96 11.81 8.32
CA GLY A 152 -1.14 12.43 7.01
C GLY A 152 -2.61 12.58 6.56
N PHE A 153 -3.57 12.13 7.37
CA PHE A 153 -4.99 12.04 6.98
C PHE A 153 -5.98 12.92 7.80
N PRO A 154 -5.65 14.12 8.32
CA PRO A 154 -6.58 14.86 9.16
C PRO A 154 -7.86 15.31 8.42
N HIS A 155 -7.77 15.54 7.11
CA HIS A 155 -8.85 16.14 6.34
C HIS A 155 -9.93 15.16 5.87
N ILE A 156 -9.72 13.84 5.98
CA ILE A 156 -10.76 12.83 5.65
C ILE A 156 -11.78 12.64 6.78
N LYS A 157 -11.52 13.24 7.95
CA LYS A 157 -12.33 13.04 9.16
C LYS A 157 -13.80 13.38 8.90
N CYS A 158 -14.07 14.51 8.24
CA CYS A 158 -15.45 14.92 7.92
C CYS A 158 -16.15 13.93 6.98
N ASP A 159 -15.44 13.42 5.96
CA ASP A 159 -16.00 12.47 5.00
C ASP A 159 -16.37 11.14 5.69
N LEU A 160 -15.52 10.68 6.62
CA LEU A 160 -15.76 9.47 7.40
C LEU A 160 -16.88 9.67 8.44
N GLU A 161 -16.88 10.79 9.16
CA GLU A 161 -17.92 11.12 10.15
C GLU A 161 -19.31 11.21 9.51
N SER A 162 -19.41 11.71 8.27
CA SER A 162 -20.69 11.75 7.55
C SER A 162 -21.29 10.37 7.28
N LYS A 163 -20.46 9.31 7.32
CA LYS A 163 -20.86 7.90 7.16
C LYS A 163 -20.90 7.14 8.49
N ASP A 164 -20.79 7.83 9.62
CA ASP A 164 -20.67 7.21 10.96
C ASP A 164 -19.44 6.28 11.06
N VAL A 165 -18.33 6.64 10.39
CA VAL A 165 -17.06 5.93 10.43
C VAL A 165 -16.06 6.70 11.30
N THR A 166 -15.41 6.00 12.23
CA THR A 166 -14.43 6.60 13.14
C THR A 166 -13.03 6.54 12.56
N LEU A 167 -12.35 7.68 12.44
CA LEU A 167 -10.93 7.74 12.11
C LEU A 167 -10.07 7.76 13.38
N VAL A 168 -9.19 6.77 13.52
CA VAL A 168 -8.17 6.71 14.57
C VAL A 168 -6.81 7.08 13.98
N MET A 169 -6.24 8.16 14.51
CA MET A 169 -4.88 8.61 14.20
C MET A 169 -4.13 8.85 15.53
N PRO A 170 -2.79 8.71 15.54
CA PRO A 170 -2.02 9.10 16.71
C PRO A 170 -2.14 10.62 16.95
N PRO A 171 -2.16 11.07 18.21
CA PRO A 171 -2.38 12.47 18.51
C PRO A 171 -1.29 13.37 17.90
N PHE A 172 -1.69 14.54 17.41
CA PHE A 172 -0.76 15.55 16.89
C PHE A 172 0.06 16.12 18.05
N ALA A 173 1.39 16.20 17.87
CA ALA A 173 2.21 16.96 18.80
C ALA A 173 1.85 18.44 18.61
N LYS A 174 1.15 19.04 19.57
CA LYS A 174 0.97 20.49 19.59
C LYS A 174 2.31 21.12 19.97
N ALA A 175 2.74 22.14 19.22
CA ALA A 175 3.92 22.91 19.60
C ALA A 175 3.73 23.42 21.04
N ASN A 176 4.71 23.13 21.92
CA ASN A 176 4.76 23.51 23.33
C ASN A 176 3.81 22.81 24.32
N GLN A 177 3.35 21.57 24.05
CA GLN A 177 2.65 20.77 25.07
C GLN A 177 3.20 19.34 25.13
N GLN A 178 3.75 18.96 26.29
CA GLN A 178 4.12 17.55 26.56
C GLN A 178 2.84 16.73 26.66
N PHE A 179 2.83 15.56 25.98
CA PHE A 179 1.73 14.61 26.09
C PHE A 179 1.57 14.16 27.54
N THR A 180 0.32 14.01 27.99
CA THR A 180 0.02 13.35 29.26
C THR A 180 0.39 11.87 29.21
N GLU A 181 0.57 11.21 30.36
CA GLU A 181 0.90 9.76 30.39
C GLU A 181 -0.16 8.90 29.69
N ALA A 182 -1.44 9.28 29.77
CA ALA A 182 -2.53 8.60 29.08
C ALA A 182 -2.45 8.77 27.56
N GLU A 183 -2.18 9.99 27.08
CA GLU A 183 -1.96 10.26 25.65
C GLU A 183 -0.70 9.59 25.13
N MET A 184 0.37 9.50 25.93
CA MET A 184 1.57 8.74 25.57
C MET A 184 1.25 7.26 25.42
N LYS A 185 0.53 6.64 26.36
CA LYS A 185 0.13 5.22 26.27
C LYS A 185 -0.74 4.95 25.05
N GLU A 186 -1.71 5.80 24.75
CA GLU A 186 -2.53 5.68 23.53
C GLU A 186 -1.68 5.90 22.26
N THR A 187 -0.73 6.84 22.26
CA THR A 187 0.21 7.04 21.15
C THR A 187 1.06 5.79 20.91
N TYR A 188 1.60 5.17 21.96
CA TYR A 188 2.36 3.93 21.86
C TYR A 188 1.52 2.78 21.32
N LYS A 189 0.25 2.67 21.73
CA LYS A 189 -0.66 1.66 21.22
C LYS A 189 -1.01 1.89 19.75
N VAL A 190 -1.37 3.10 19.33
CA VAL A 190 -1.65 3.37 17.90
C VAL A 190 -0.39 3.10 17.06
N ALA A 191 0.78 3.56 17.53
CA ALA A 191 2.05 3.36 16.85
C ALA A 191 2.45 1.87 16.74
N SER A 192 2.20 1.07 17.79
CA SER A 192 2.53 -0.36 17.76
C SER A 192 1.66 -1.14 16.78
N HIS A 193 0.43 -0.71 16.53
CA HIS A 193 -0.45 -1.35 15.56
C HIS A 193 -0.17 -0.89 14.12
N ARG A 194 0.24 0.37 13.92
CA ARG A 194 0.69 0.90 12.62
C ARG A 194 1.93 0.18 12.08
N ILE A 195 2.78 -0.37 12.94
CA ILE A 195 3.94 -1.16 12.50
C ILE A 195 3.54 -2.34 11.61
N HIS A 196 2.30 -2.84 11.72
CA HIS A 196 1.82 -3.96 10.91
C HIS A 196 1.59 -3.55 9.45
N VAL A 197 0.99 -2.37 9.20
CA VAL A 197 0.82 -1.88 7.82
C VAL A 197 2.16 -1.55 7.18
N GLU A 198 3.09 -0.96 7.95
CA GLU A 198 4.46 -0.72 7.48
C GLU A 198 5.19 -2.02 7.14
N ARG A 199 5.05 -3.07 7.95
CA ARG A 199 5.62 -4.40 7.66
C ARG A 199 5.00 -5.04 6.41
N CYS A 200 3.69 -4.88 6.19
CA CYS A 200 3.06 -5.33 4.94
C CYS A 200 3.60 -4.57 3.73
N ILE A 201 3.73 -3.24 3.83
CA ILE A 201 4.34 -2.42 2.78
C ILE A 201 5.79 -2.85 2.54
N GLN A 202 6.56 -3.14 3.58
CA GLN A 202 7.92 -3.68 3.45
C GLN A 202 7.92 -5.00 2.67
N ARG A 203 6.97 -5.92 2.91
CA ARG A 203 6.81 -7.16 2.13
C ARG A 203 6.49 -6.92 0.66
N ILE A 204 5.77 -5.85 0.33
CA ILE A 204 5.55 -5.41 -1.06
C ILE A 204 6.86 -4.83 -1.63
N LYS A 205 7.62 -4.08 -0.82
CA LYS A 205 8.87 -3.42 -1.23
C LYS A 205 10.09 -4.34 -1.31
N ILE A 206 10.01 -5.59 -0.84
CA ILE A 206 11.08 -6.59 -1.08
C ILE A 206 11.22 -6.95 -2.56
N PHE A 207 10.23 -6.63 -3.38
CA PHE A 207 10.28 -6.76 -4.83
C PHE A 207 10.98 -5.53 -5.38
N ALA A 208 12.24 -5.69 -5.80
CA ALA A 208 13.09 -4.59 -6.23
C ALA A 208 12.47 -3.77 -7.37
N ILE A 209 11.58 -4.36 -8.18
CA ILE A 209 10.81 -3.64 -9.20
C ILE A 209 10.01 -2.43 -8.66
N LEU A 210 9.67 -2.42 -7.35
CA LEU A 210 8.96 -1.33 -6.66
C LEU A 210 9.86 -0.48 -5.75
N SER A 211 11.14 -0.82 -5.64
CA SER A 211 12.13 -0.14 -4.80
C SER A 211 13.19 0.60 -5.62
N GLU A 212 13.46 0.10 -6.83
CA GLU A 212 14.26 0.78 -7.85
C GLU A 212 13.44 1.84 -8.59
N ARG A 213 14.14 2.66 -9.37
CA ARG A 213 13.52 3.70 -10.17
C ARG A 213 12.83 3.03 -11.39
N LEU A 214 11.51 3.12 -11.44
CA LEU A 214 10.71 2.56 -12.54
C LEU A 214 11.00 3.27 -13.86
N THR A 215 11.22 2.46 -14.91
CA THR A 215 11.33 2.97 -16.28
C THR A 215 9.97 3.43 -16.82
N PRO A 216 9.95 4.31 -17.84
CA PRO A 216 8.71 4.77 -18.46
C PRO A 216 7.80 3.65 -18.94
N GLU A 217 8.36 2.53 -19.42
CA GLU A 217 7.56 1.39 -19.89
C GLU A 217 6.85 0.69 -18.73
N LEU A 218 7.56 0.41 -17.63
CA LEU A 218 6.97 -0.24 -16.46
C LEU A 218 5.94 0.65 -15.75
N ARG A 219 6.11 1.97 -15.83
CA ARG A 219 5.16 2.95 -15.27
C ARG A 219 3.73 2.75 -15.79
N PHE A 220 3.54 2.37 -17.05
CA PHE A 220 2.20 2.13 -17.61
C PHE A 220 1.52 0.85 -17.11
N HIS A 221 2.27 -0.01 -16.40
CA HIS A 221 1.77 -1.27 -15.86
C HIS A 221 1.81 -1.29 -14.33
N ILE A 222 2.00 -0.14 -13.68
CA ILE A 222 2.28 -0.06 -12.26
C ILE A 222 1.16 -0.63 -11.38
N ASP A 223 -0.11 -0.39 -11.73
CA ASP A 223 -1.24 -0.94 -10.98
C ASP A 223 -1.21 -2.48 -10.96
N LYS A 224 -0.89 -3.10 -12.11
CA LYS A 224 -0.75 -4.56 -12.22
C LYS A 224 0.44 -5.07 -11.42
N ILE A 225 1.57 -4.35 -11.46
CA ILE A 225 2.78 -4.72 -10.71
C ILE A 225 2.50 -4.65 -9.20
N VAL A 226 1.89 -3.57 -8.71
CA VAL A 226 1.52 -3.40 -7.30
C VAL A 226 0.55 -4.49 -6.86
N HIS A 227 -0.48 -4.80 -7.66
CA HIS A 227 -1.43 -5.87 -7.39
C HIS A 227 -0.74 -7.23 -7.24
N VAL A 228 0.12 -7.60 -8.19
CA VAL A 228 0.83 -8.89 -8.14
C VAL A 228 1.83 -8.94 -6.99
N CYS A 229 2.60 -7.88 -6.72
CA CYS A 229 3.48 -7.81 -5.55
C CYS A 229 2.72 -7.99 -4.25
N SER A 230 1.55 -7.35 -4.12
CA SER A 230 0.71 -7.43 -2.94
C SER A 230 0.06 -8.80 -2.77
N THR A 231 -0.37 -9.41 -3.88
CA THR A 231 -0.84 -10.80 -3.90
C THR A 231 0.26 -11.74 -3.38
N LEU A 232 1.48 -11.62 -3.91
CA LEU A 232 2.62 -12.42 -3.45
C LEU A 232 3.00 -12.13 -1.99
N ALA A 233 2.80 -10.91 -1.50
CA ALA A 233 3.02 -10.55 -0.10
C ALA A 233 2.00 -11.22 0.83
N ASN A 234 0.74 -11.34 0.42
CA ASN A 234 -0.31 -12.06 1.16
C ASN A 234 -0.08 -13.57 1.22
N LEU A 235 0.60 -14.15 0.24
CA LEU A 235 0.96 -15.58 0.22
C LEU A 235 2.14 -15.93 1.13
N GLN A 236 2.83 -14.93 1.68
CA GLN A 236 3.87 -15.16 2.68
C GLN A 236 3.22 -15.49 4.03
N GLY A 237 3.94 -16.21 4.91
CA GLY A 237 3.45 -16.53 6.26
C GLY A 237 3.02 -15.29 7.07
N PRO A 238 2.26 -15.42 8.15
CA PRO A 238 1.58 -14.29 8.81
C PRO A 238 2.54 -13.15 9.21
N VAL A 239 2.09 -11.90 9.06
CA VAL A 239 2.84 -10.68 9.43
C VAL A 239 2.86 -10.50 10.95
N ILE A 240 1.80 -10.93 11.61
CA ILE A 240 1.61 -10.89 13.05
C ILE A 240 1.81 -12.30 13.58
N LYS A 241 2.76 -12.48 14.50
CA LYS A 241 2.90 -13.76 15.21
C LYS A 241 1.67 -13.91 16.12
N THR A 242 0.82 -14.87 15.84
CA THR A 242 -0.14 -15.39 16.83
C THR A 242 0.68 -16.05 17.92
N VAL A 243 0.65 -15.46 19.12
CA VAL A 243 1.19 -16.06 20.35
C VAL A 243 0.26 -17.20 20.77
#